data_AF-A0A6I3JE87-F1
#
_entry.id   AF-A0A6I3JE87-F1
#
_cell.length_a   1.000
_cell.length_b   1.000
_cell.length_c   1.000
_cell.angle_alpha   90.00
_cell.angle_beta   90.00
_cell.angle_gamma   90.00
#
_symmetry.space_group_name_H-M   'P 1'
#
loop_
_entity.id
_entity.type
_entity.pdbx_description
1 polymer ?
#
loop_
_entity_poly.entity_id
_entity_poly.type
_entity_poly.pdbx_seq_one_letter_code
_entity_poly.pdbx_strand_id
1 'polypeptide(L)'
;MAAFALHARGEVAAALGEVDRALERFTAAGAVLASLPRPPEPVHLQHVLEVPWRAGAALALVRTGRVREGADLAREHLAVAEASGPPYAVAIALRTLATADSGAHRTDLLRRARATLAAGEGAERLAAQLDTDLAGLLILTPATADPQEALALLRGAEAYAGSQELRPLRERVRRLLDRLGEGPRRVRSEAFAALTASERRVASLAAGGLTNRQIAAELVVTVKAVEWHLSHVYRKLGITSRTRLAGTLGAPA
;
A
#
# COMPACT_ATOMS: atom_id res chain seq x y z
N MET A 1 -26.94 -4.58 -10.08
CA MET A 1 -25.99 -4.45 -11.21
C MET A 1 -25.77 -3.01 -11.67
N ALA A 2 -26.81 -2.20 -11.90
CA ALA A 2 -26.63 -0.82 -12.40
C ALA A 2 -25.77 0.08 -11.49
N ALA A 3 -25.97 0.05 -10.16
CA ALA A 3 -25.16 0.83 -9.22
C ALA A 3 -23.67 0.47 -9.24
N PHE A 4 -23.34 -0.82 -9.34
CA PHE A 4 -21.95 -1.29 -9.48
C PHE A 4 -21.28 -0.79 -10.76
N ALA A 5 -21.99 -0.86 -11.90
CA ALA A 5 -21.47 -0.38 -13.17
C ALA A 5 -21.24 1.14 -13.14
N LEU A 6 -22.14 1.90 -12.50
CA LEU A 6 -21.98 3.34 -12.31
C LEU A 6 -20.77 3.65 -11.42
N HIS A 7 -20.64 2.97 -10.28
CA HIS A 7 -19.48 3.14 -9.40
C HIS A 7 -18.16 2.79 -10.08
N ALA A 8 -18.07 1.67 -10.80
CA ALA A 8 -16.88 1.29 -11.55
C ALA A 8 -16.52 2.33 -12.63
N ARG A 9 -17.52 2.89 -13.33
CA ARG A 9 -17.30 4.01 -14.27
C ARG A 9 -16.85 5.28 -13.56
N GLY A 10 -17.32 5.52 -12.35
CA GLY A 10 -16.85 6.62 -11.48
C GLY A 10 -15.39 6.45 -11.08
N GLU A 11 -14.96 5.25 -10.67
CA GLU A 11 -13.57 4.94 -10.36
C GLU A 11 -12.65 5.16 -11.57
N VAL A 12 -13.07 4.72 -12.76
CA VAL A 12 -12.31 4.97 -14.01
C VAL A 12 -12.21 6.46 -14.32
N ALA A 13 -13.32 7.21 -14.26
CA ALA A 13 -13.31 8.65 -14.47
C ALA A 13 -12.40 9.37 -13.46
N ALA A 14 -12.45 8.97 -12.18
CA ALA A 14 -11.60 9.52 -11.13
C ALA A 14 -10.11 9.23 -11.38
N ALA A 15 -9.77 8.05 -11.89
CA ALA A 15 -8.41 7.67 -12.25
C ALA A 15 -7.87 8.45 -13.46
N LEU A 16 -8.75 8.81 -14.40
CA LEU A 16 -8.42 9.65 -15.56
C LEU A 16 -8.38 11.15 -15.26
N GLY A 17 -8.74 11.57 -14.04
CA GLY A 17 -8.81 12.98 -13.66
C GLY A 17 -10.09 13.69 -14.12
N GLU A 18 -11.08 12.96 -14.64
CA GLU A 18 -12.40 13.48 -15.03
C GLU A 18 -13.29 13.66 -13.79
N VAL A 19 -12.93 14.60 -12.91
CA VAL A 19 -13.50 14.72 -11.55
C VAL A 19 -15.01 14.94 -11.55
N ASP A 20 -15.53 15.85 -12.38
CA ASP A 20 -16.97 16.13 -12.45
C ASP A 20 -17.77 14.91 -12.92
N ARG A 21 -17.24 14.21 -13.93
CA ARG A 21 -17.85 12.97 -14.42
C ARG A 21 -17.80 11.88 -13.36
N ALA A 22 -16.70 11.77 -12.62
CA ALA A 22 -16.62 10.82 -11.51
C ALA A 22 -17.71 11.10 -10.46
N LEU A 23 -17.87 12.37 -10.06
CA LEU A 23 -18.91 12.78 -9.11
C LEU A 23 -20.32 12.45 -9.62
N GLU A 24 -20.61 12.73 -10.89
CA GLU A 24 -21.89 12.38 -11.54
C GLU A 24 -22.15 10.86 -11.46
N ARG A 25 -21.14 10.02 -11.74
CA ARG A 25 -21.31 8.56 -11.70
C ARG A 25 -21.48 8.01 -10.30
N PHE A 26 -20.74 8.52 -9.32
CA PHE A 26 -20.91 8.09 -7.92
C PHE A 26 -22.27 8.50 -7.36
N THR A 27 -22.71 9.72 -7.61
CA THR A 27 -24.03 10.20 -7.17
C THR A 27 -25.17 9.44 -7.84
N ALA A 28 -25.05 9.14 -9.15
CA ALA A 28 -26.00 8.28 -9.86
C ALA A 28 -26.05 6.86 -9.27
N ALA A 29 -24.90 6.28 -8.89
CA ALA A 29 -24.88 4.98 -8.21
C ALA A 29 -25.64 5.02 -6.87
N GLY A 30 -25.46 6.11 -6.09
CA GLY A 30 -26.19 6.34 -4.84
C GLY A 30 -27.69 6.48 -5.05
N ALA A 31 -28.12 7.23 -6.06
CA ALA A 31 -29.53 7.39 -6.41
C ALA A 31 -30.20 6.06 -6.78
N VAL A 32 -29.51 5.22 -7.56
CA VAL A 32 -30.00 3.86 -7.88
C VAL A 32 -30.17 3.04 -6.60
N LEU A 33 -29.19 3.04 -5.69
CA LEU A 33 -29.29 2.28 -4.43
C LEU A 33 -30.41 2.79 -3.52
N ALA A 34 -30.60 4.11 -3.46
CA ALA A 34 -31.68 4.72 -2.66
C ALA A 34 -33.07 4.37 -3.21
N SER A 35 -33.19 4.09 -4.52
CA SER A 35 -34.45 3.68 -5.15
C SER A 35 -34.81 2.21 -4.95
N LEU A 36 -33.86 1.38 -4.49
CA LEU A 36 -34.12 -0.03 -4.25
C LEU A 36 -34.97 -0.21 -2.97
N PRO A 37 -35.92 -1.17 -2.96
CA PRO A 37 -36.63 -1.52 -1.74
C PRO A 37 -35.62 -1.94 -0.67
N ARG A 38 -35.77 -1.43 0.56
CA ARG A 38 -35.01 -1.97 1.68
C ARG A 38 -35.39 -3.45 1.86
N PRO A 39 -34.42 -4.37 1.89
CA PRO A 39 -34.74 -5.76 2.18
C PRO A 39 -35.40 -5.84 3.57
N PRO A 40 -36.42 -6.69 3.76
CA PRO A 40 -37.04 -6.88 5.07
C PRO A 40 -36.06 -7.59 6.00
N GLU A 41 -35.58 -6.90 7.05
CA GLU A 41 -34.80 -7.46 8.19
C GLU A 41 -33.45 -8.12 7.79
N PRO A 42 -32.50 -8.39 8.72
CA PRO A 42 -31.07 -8.28 8.40
C PRO A 42 -30.55 -9.53 7.68
N VAL A 43 -30.64 -9.53 6.36
CA VAL A 43 -29.88 -10.44 5.52
C VAL A 43 -28.40 -10.11 5.70
N HIS A 44 -27.62 -11.06 6.24
CA HIS A 44 -26.16 -10.94 6.41
C HIS A 44 -25.39 -10.70 5.09
N LEU A 45 -26.08 -10.66 3.95
CA LEU A 45 -25.55 -10.33 2.62
C LEU A 45 -25.60 -8.83 2.29
N GLN A 46 -26.15 -7.98 3.17
CA GLN A 46 -26.11 -6.51 2.99
C GLN A 46 -24.67 -6.01 2.77
N HIS A 47 -23.70 -6.63 3.44
CA HIS A 47 -22.28 -6.27 3.41
C HIS A 47 -21.57 -6.53 2.06
N VAL A 48 -22.05 -7.48 1.26
CA VAL A 48 -21.42 -7.86 -0.02
C VAL A 48 -21.89 -6.93 -1.16
N LEU A 49 -22.96 -6.17 -0.94
CA LEU A 49 -23.61 -5.33 -1.95
C LEU A 49 -23.50 -3.82 -1.70
N GLU A 50 -22.86 -3.39 -0.61
CA GLU A 50 -22.63 -1.97 -0.36
C GLU A 50 -21.56 -1.42 -1.31
N VAL A 51 -22.02 -0.88 -2.44
CA VAL A 51 -21.19 -0.09 -3.34
C VAL A 51 -20.73 1.17 -2.59
N PRO A 52 -19.42 1.43 -2.40
CA PRO A 52 -18.91 2.54 -1.60
C PRO A 52 -18.96 3.88 -2.36
N TRP A 53 -20.10 4.18 -2.98
CA TRP A 53 -20.27 5.37 -3.82
C TRP A 53 -20.03 6.68 -3.06
N ARG A 54 -20.35 6.72 -1.76
CA ARG A 54 -20.11 7.89 -0.90
C ARG A 54 -18.63 8.21 -0.80
N ALA A 55 -17.76 7.20 -0.74
CA ALA A 55 -16.32 7.41 -0.69
C ALA A 55 -15.81 8.12 -1.94
N GLY A 56 -16.15 7.57 -3.11
CA GLY A 56 -15.77 8.17 -4.40
C GLY A 56 -16.33 9.58 -4.59
N ALA A 57 -17.62 9.78 -4.28
CA ALA A 57 -18.28 11.08 -4.37
C ALA A 57 -17.65 12.11 -3.42
N ALA A 58 -17.35 11.74 -2.17
CA ALA A 58 -16.72 12.63 -1.19
C ALA A 58 -15.36 13.13 -1.69
N LEU A 59 -14.52 12.22 -2.21
CA LEU A 59 -13.22 12.58 -2.76
C LEU A 59 -13.33 13.44 -4.03
N ALA A 60 -14.34 13.19 -4.88
CA ALA A 60 -14.59 14.02 -6.05
C ALA A 60 -15.07 15.43 -5.66
N LEU A 61 -15.97 15.55 -4.68
CA LEU A 61 -16.43 16.84 -4.14
C LEU A 61 -15.25 17.69 -3.65
N VAL A 62 -14.34 17.10 -2.88
CA VAL A 62 -13.13 17.79 -2.39
C VAL A 62 -12.27 18.30 -3.56
N ARG A 63 -12.08 17.49 -4.60
CA ARG A 63 -11.29 17.87 -5.80
C ARG A 63 -11.95 18.98 -6.62
N THR A 64 -13.27 19.12 -6.57
CA THR A 64 -14.01 20.24 -7.17
C THR A 64 -14.07 21.50 -6.26
N GLY A 65 -13.41 21.49 -5.10
CA GLY A 65 -13.41 22.60 -4.15
C GLY A 65 -14.59 22.60 -3.16
N ARG A 66 -15.52 21.65 -3.27
CA ARG A 66 -16.69 21.49 -2.38
C ARG A 66 -16.32 20.72 -1.11
N VAL A 67 -15.31 21.23 -0.38
CA VAL A 67 -14.65 20.52 0.74
C VAL A 67 -15.63 20.17 1.87
N ARG A 68 -16.49 21.12 2.28
CA ARG A 68 -17.45 20.89 3.36
C ARG A 68 -18.43 19.77 3.02
N GLU A 69 -19.01 19.80 1.83
CA GLU A 69 -19.94 18.77 1.35
C GLU A 69 -19.25 17.41 1.23
N GLY A 70 -18.00 17.38 0.76
CA GLY A 70 -17.21 16.16 0.72
C GLY A 70 -16.95 15.56 2.11
N ALA A 71 -16.63 16.41 3.10
CA ALA A 71 -16.43 15.97 4.48
C ALA A 71 -17.74 15.49 5.14
N ASP A 72 -18.87 16.15 4.86
CA ASP A 72 -20.20 15.73 5.31
C ASP A 72 -20.54 14.33 4.77
N LEU A 73 -20.36 14.12 3.46
CA LEU A 73 -20.62 12.83 2.81
C LEU A 73 -19.65 11.72 3.29
N ALA A 74 -18.40 12.06 3.60
CA ALA A 74 -17.45 11.11 4.17
C ALA A 74 -17.83 10.70 5.60
N ARG A 75 -18.41 11.61 6.42
CA ARG A 75 -18.95 11.27 7.74
C ARG A 75 -20.16 10.35 7.65
N GLU A 76 -21.07 10.60 6.70
CA GLU A 76 -22.17 9.67 6.42
C GLU A 76 -21.65 8.29 6.00
N HIS A 77 -20.61 8.25 5.15
CA HIS A 77 -20.01 6.98 4.75
C HIS A 77 -19.45 6.19 5.93
N LEU A 78 -18.77 6.88 6.86
CA LEU A 78 -18.25 6.26 8.08
C LEU A 78 -19.38 5.74 8.98
N ALA A 79 -20.44 6.52 9.17
CA ALA A 79 -21.59 6.08 9.98
C ALA A 79 -22.24 4.80 9.43
N VAL A 80 -22.39 4.70 8.10
CA VAL A 80 -22.88 3.48 7.44
C VAL A 80 -21.90 2.31 7.66
N ALA A 81 -20.61 2.54 7.44
CA ALA A 81 -19.59 1.51 7.60
C ALA A 81 -19.45 1.03 9.07
N GLU A 82 -19.63 1.89 10.07
CA GLU A 82 -19.57 1.52 11.49
C GLU A 82 -20.83 0.77 11.95
N ALA A 83 -21.99 1.08 11.37
CA ALA A 83 -23.25 0.42 11.73
C ALA A 83 -23.30 -1.05 11.27
N SER A 84 -22.70 -1.34 10.12
CA SER A 84 -22.85 -2.63 9.46
C SER A 84 -21.59 -3.12 8.73
N GLY A 85 -20.60 -2.30 8.43
CA GLY A 85 -19.49 -2.69 7.56
C GLY A 85 -18.48 -3.67 8.19
N PRO A 86 -17.82 -4.52 7.38
CA PRO A 86 -16.65 -5.27 7.84
C PRO A 86 -15.49 -4.31 8.19
N PRO A 87 -14.47 -4.76 8.95
CA PRO A 87 -13.31 -3.92 9.31
C PRO A 87 -12.65 -3.22 8.12
N TYR A 88 -12.59 -3.88 6.97
CA TYR A 88 -12.08 -3.30 5.72
C TYR A 88 -12.89 -2.08 5.25
N ALA A 89 -14.22 -2.13 5.33
CA ALA A 89 -15.09 -1.01 4.94
C ALA A 89 -14.96 0.17 5.91
N VAL A 90 -14.89 -0.12 7.21
CA VAL A 90 -14.64 0.90 8.25
C VAL A 90 -13.30 1.60 8.01
N ALA A 91 -12.24 0.85 7.69
CA ALA A 91 -10.93 1.41 7.39
C ALA A 91 -10.94 2.31 6.12
N ILE A 92 -11.66 1.91 5.06
CA ILE A 92 -11.87 2.76 3.88
C ILE A 92 -12.60 4.05 4.25
N ALA A 93 -13.64 3.98 5.08
CA ALA A 93 -14.42 5.15 5.45
C ALA A 93 -13.61 6.13 6.31
N LEU A 94 -12.84 5.61 7.28
CA LEU A 94 -11.89 6.40 8.08
C LEU A 94 -10.83 7.08 7.20
N ARG A 95 -10.25 6.34 6.24
CA ARG A 95 -9.30 6.88 5.26
C ARG A 95 -9.91 7.98 4.38
N THR A 96 -11.15 7.78 3.94
CA THR A 96 -11.90 8.74 3.13
C THR A 96 -12.13 10.02 3.92
N LEU A 97 -12.60 9.91 5.16
CA LEU A 97 -12.81 11.06 6.04
C LEU A 97 -11.50 11.80 6.33
N ALA A 98 -10.42 11.08 6.61
CA ALA A 98 -9.10 11.69 6.79
C ALA A 98 -8.58 12.40 5.53
N THR A 99 -9.05 12.01 4.34
CA THR A 99 -8.68 12.66 3.08
C THR A 99 -9.56 13.87 2.78
N ALA A 100 -10.86 13.77 3.07
CA ALA A 100 -11.85 14.81 2.77
C ALA A 100 -11.91 15.92 3.81
N ASP A 101 -11.67 15.60 5.08
CA ASP A 101 -11.62 16.56 6.17
C ASP A 101 -10.24 17.25 6.23
N SER A 102 -10.26 18.57 6.36
CA SER A 102 -9.07 19.42 6.52
C SER A 102 -8.72 19.65 8.00
N GLY A 103 -9.47 19.07 8.93
CA GLY A 103 -9.31 19.24 10.37
C GLY A 103 -8.02 18.62 10.96
N ALA A 104 -7.80 18.87 12.25
CA ALA A 104 -6.60 18.45 12.98
C ALA A 104 -6.51 16.94 13.26
N HIS A 105 -7.62 16.21 13.21
CA HIS A 105 -7.71 14.81 13.66
C HIS A 105 -7.37 13.77 12.58
N ARG A 106 -6.82 14.19 11.43
CA ARG A 106 -6.57 13.31 10.28
C ARG A 106 -5.59 12.18 10.61
N THR A 107 -4.57 12.46 11.41
CA THR A 107 -3.63 11.43 11.89
C THR A 107 -4.31 10.39 12.77
N ASP A 108 -5.23 10.82 13.63
CA ASP A 108 -5.95 9.91 14.54
C ASP A 108 -6.92 9.01 13.78
N LEU A 109 -7.62 9.56 12.77
CA LEU A 109 -8.46 8.79 11.87
C LEU A 109 -7.66 7.69 11.14
N LEU A 110 -6.46 8.02 10.64
CA LEU A 110 -5.61 7.04 9.96
C LEU A 110 -5.03 6.01 10.93
N ARG A 111 -4.64 6.40 12.15
CA ARG A 111 -4.22 5.44 13.19
C ARG A 111 -5.35 4.48 13.57
N ARG A 112 -6.57 5.00 13.73
CA ARG A 112 -7.77 4.18 13.97
C ARG A 112 -8.02 3.21 12.81
N ALA A 113 -7.92 3.68 11.56
CA ALA A 113 -8.09 2.84 10.38
C ALA A 113 -7.08 1.68 10.34
N ARG A 114 -5.81 1.95 10.68
CA ARG A 114 -4.75 0.93 10.78
C ARG A 114 -5.06 -0.08 11.87
N ALA A 115 -5.48 0.37 13.06
CA ALA A 115 -5.85 -0.50 14.17
C ALA A 115 -7.03 -1.41 13.82
N THR A 116 -8.03 -0.90 13.08
CA THR A 116 -9.17 -1.70 12.58
C THR A 116 -8.74 -2.84 11.65
N LEU A 117 -7.63 -2.70 10.92
CA LEU A 117 -7.12 -3.74 10.02
C LEU A 117 -6.17 -4.75 10.69
N ALA A 118 -5.70 -4.50 11.91
CA ALA A 118 -4.63 -5.27 12.56
C ALA A 118 -4.96 -6.76 12.82
N ALA A 119 -6.20 -7.20 12.58
CA ALA A 119 -6.68 -8.55 12.83
C ALA A 119 -7.06 -9.34 11.55
N GLY A 120 -6.84 -8.80 10.34
CA GLY A 120 -7.34 -9.41 9.09
C GLY A 120 -6.25 -9.76 8.07
N GLU A 121 -6.35 -10.95 7.48
CA GLU A 121 -5.60 -11.34 6.27
C GLU A 121 -6.20 -10.64 5.02
N GLY A 122 -5.39 -10.31 4.00
CA GLY A 122 -5.87 -9.80 2.72
C GLY A 122 -6.12 -8.28 2.64
N ALA A 123 -5.72 -7.52 3.67
CA ALA A 123 -5.86 -6.06 3.72
C ALA A 123 -4.54 -5.30 3.48
N GLU A 124 -3.47 -5.98 3.05
CA GLU A 124 -2.10 -5.46 2.97
C GLU A 124 -2.00 -4.26 2.02
N ARG A 125 -2.79 -4.25 0.94
CA ARG A 125 -2.89 -3.10 0.03
C ARG A 125 -3.40 -1.86 0.72
N LEU A 126 -4.49 -1.99 1.48
CA LEU A 126 -5.09 -0.87 2.19
C LEU A 126 -4.21 -0.42 3.35
N ALA A 127 -3.56 -1.36 4.05
CA ALA A 127 -2.57 -1.06 5.08
C ALA A 127 -1.41 -0.23 4.52
N ALA A 128 -0.81 -0.63 3.39
CA ALA A 128 0.26 0.13 2.76
C ALA A 128 -0.18 1.53 2.30
N GLN A 129 -1.44 1.69 1.84
CA GLN A 129 -2.01 2.99 1.51
C GLN A 129 -2.19 3.88 2.76
N LEU A 130 -2.74 3.32 3.84
CA LEU A 130 -2.91 4.00 5.13
C LEU A 130 -1.57 4.44 5.72
N ASP A 131 -0.56 3.56 5.69
CA ASP A 131 0.81 3.86 6.14
C ASP A 131 1.40 5.02 5.33
N THR A 132 1.21 5.01 4.01
CA THR A 132 1.67 6.08 3.11
C THR A 132 0.94 7.41 3.36
N ASP A 133 -0.38 7.36 3.61
CA ASP A 133 -1.19 8.55 3.90
C ASP A 133 -0.78 9.15 5.27
N LEU A 134 -0.62 8.30 6.29
CA LEU A 134 -0.24 8.73 7.65
C LEU A 134 1.17 9.31 7.67
N ALA A 135 2.14 8.63 7.07
CA ALA A 135 3.50 9.15 6.96
C ALA A 135 3.55 10.48 6.20
N GLY A 136 2.73 10.63 5.15
CA GLY A 136 2.60 11.88 4.41
C GLY A 136 2.13 13.05 5.30
N LEU A 137 1.17 12.81 6.18
CA LEU A 137 0.73 13.83 7.15
C LEU A 137 1.81 14.14 8.17
N LEU A 138 2.44 13.11 8.77
CA LEU A 138 3.53 13.29 9.74
C LEU A 138 4.70 14.12 9.18
N ILE A 139 5.06 13.92 7.91
CA ILE A 139 6.09 14.70 7.21
C ILE A 139 5.67 16.16 7.02
N LEU A 140 4.39 16.41 6.73
CA LEU A 140 3.87 17.76 6.46
C LEU A 140 3.55 18.55 7.73
N THR A 141 3.38 17.89 8.88
CA THR A 141 3.08 18.51 10.18
C THR A 141 4.13 18.14 11.24
N PRO A 142 5.39 18.61 11.11
CA PRO A 142 6.52 18.11 11.88
C PRO A 142 6.54 18.52 13.37
N ALA A 143 5.73 19.50 13.78
CA ALA A 143 5.79 20.08 15.13
C ALA A 143 5.57 19.06 16.26
N THR A 144 4.91 17.94 15.99
CA THR A 144 4.63 16.86 16.95
C THR A 144 4.90 15.47 16.40
N ALA A 145 5.44 15.36 15.18
CA ALA A 145 5.60 14.09 14.48
C ALA A 145 6.95 13.44 14.78
N ASP A 146 6.93 12.15 15.08
CA ASP A 146 8.14 11.33 15.16
C ASP A 146 8.63 10.96 13.74
N PRO A 147 9.79 11.45 13.28
CA PRO A 147 10.34 11.09 11.98
C PRO A 147 10.59 9.58 11.83
N GLN A 148 10.88 8.88 12.93
CA GLN A 148 11.09 7.43 12.92
C GLN A 148 9.78 6.68 12.67
N GLU A 149 8.66 7.15 13.22
CA GLU A 149 7.32 6.61 12.92
C GLU A 149 7.05 6.73 11.41
N ALA A 150 7.23 7.93 10.83
CA ALA A 150 6.99 8.16 9.41
C ALA A 150 7.89 7.28 8.52
N LEU A 151 9.16 7.13 8.88
CA LEU A 151 10.10 6.26 8.17
C LEU A 151 9.68 4.79 8.23
N ALA A 152 9.33 4.28 9.41
CA ALA A 152 8.92 2.88 9.60
C ALA A 152 7.68 2.54 8.74
N LEU A 153 6.68 3.44 8.74
CA LEU A 153 5.48 3.32 7.90
C LEU A 153 5.83 3.26 6.41
N LEU A 154 6.68 4.18 5.94
CA LEU A 154 7.07 4.22 4.53
C LEU A 154 7.90 3.01 4.10
N ARG A 155 8.73 2.45 4.98
CA ARG A 155 9.52 1.24 4.67
C ARG A 155 8.63 0.01 4.54
N GLY A 156 7.60 -0.13 5.39
CA GLY A 156 6.58 -1.19 5.25
C GLY A 156 5.83 -1.07 3.92
N ALA A 157 5.34 0.13 3.61
CA ALA A 157 4.65 0.41 2.35
C ALA A 157 5.55 0.22 1.11
N GLU A 158 6.84 0.58 1.19
CA GLU A 158 7.83 0.37 0.12
C GLU A 158 8.00 -1.12 -0.22
N ALA A 159 8.12 -1.96 0.82
CA ALA A 159 8.29 -3.40 0.65
C ALA A 159 7.07 -4.03 -0.04
N TYR A 160 5.87 -3.68 0.42
CA TYR A 160 4.63 -4.17 -0.17
C TYR A 160 4.43 -3.67 -1.60
N ALA A 161 4.56 -2.36 -1.85
CA ALA A 161 4.39 -1.80 -3.19
C ALA A 161 5.43 -2.34 -4.19
N GLY A 162 6.63 -2.67 -3.71
CA GLY A 162 7.68 -3.31 -4.49
C GLY A 162 7.38 -4.76 -4.85
N SER A 163 6.84 -5.56 -3.92
CA SER A 163 6.51 -6.98 -4.17
C SER A 163 5.26 -7.15 -5.05
N GLN A 164 4.33 -6.20 -5.02
CA GLN A 164 3.08 -6.22 -5.79
C GLN A 164 3.13 -5.39 -7.07
N GLU A 165 4.28 -4.81 -7.42
CA GLU A 165 4.49 -3.97 -8.61
C GLU A 165 3.51 -2.79 -8.75
N LEU A 166 3.02 -2.24 -7.63
CA LEU A 166 2.05 -1.16 -7.60
C LEU A 166 2.71 0.20 -7.89
N ARG A 167 3.02 0.46 -9.17
CA ARG A 167 3.79 1.65 -9.61
C ARG A 167 3.31 2.97 -9.00
N PRO A 168 2.00 3.33 -9.02
CA PRO A 168 1.56 4.62 -8.46
C PRO A 168 1.82 4.75 -6.95
N LEU A 169 1.64 3.66 -6.19
CA LEU A 169 1.91 3.64 -4.75
C LEU A 169 3.42 3.70 -4.49
N ARG A 170 4.22 2.93 -5.23
CA ARG A 170 5.67 2.92 -5.11
C ARG A 170 6.27 4.30 -5.37
N GLU A 171 5.82 5.00 -6.41
CA GLU A 171 6.27 6.36 -6.73
C GLU A 171 5.88 7.35 -5.63
N ARG A 172 4.67 7.23 -5.08
CA ARG A 172 4.23 8.06 -3.96
C ARG A 172 5.08 7.85 -2.71
N VAL A 173 5.31 6.59 -2.32
CA VAL A 173 6.20 6.23 -1.20
C VAL A 173 7.61 6.77 -1.43
N ARG A 174 8.13 6.66 -2.65
CA ARG A 174 9.46 7.18 -3.00
C ARG A 174 9.56 8.69 -2.80
N ARG A 175 8.60 9.46 -3.32
CA ARG A 175 8.58 10.92 -3.13
C ARG A 175 8.57 11.33 -1.65
N LEU A 176 7.90 10.57 -0.79
CA LEU A 176 7.86 10.83 0.65
C LEU A 176 9.17 10.47 1.35
N LEU A 177 9.81 9.36 0.96
CA LEU A 177 11.15 9.00 1.46
C LEU A 177 12.20 10.03 1.03
N ASP A 178 12.16 10.47 -0.22
CA ASP A 178 13.09 11.51 -0.71
C ASP A 178 12.92 12.83 0.07
N ARG A 179 11.69 13.18 0.50
CA ARG A 179 11.43 14.34 1.38
C ARG A 179 12.01 14.19 2.78
N LEU A 180 12.15 12.97 3.28
CA LEU A 180 12.84 12.68 4.55
C LEU A 180 14.37 12.67 4.39
N GLY A 181 14.90 12.89 3.19
CA GLY A 181 16.33 12.68 2.89
C GLY A 181 16.71 11.20 2.81
N GLU A 182 15.71 10.32 2.80
CA GLU A 182 15.86 8.88 2.80
C GLU A 182 15.98 8.36 1.37
N GLY A 183 17.22 8.19 0.91
CA GLY A 183 17.51 7.61 -0.39
C GLY A 183 16.87 6.22 -0.59
N PRO A 184 16.84 5.72 -1.84
CA PRO A 184 16.56 4.31 -2.11
C PRO A 184 17.40 3.46 -1.17
N ARG A 185 16.81 2.42 -0.55
CA ARG A 185 17.55 1.55 0.37
C ARG A 185 18.79 1.01 -0.36
N ARG A 186 19.97 1.57 -0.06
CA ARG A 186 21.25 1.29 -0.74
C ARG A 186 21.68 -0.17 -0.62
N VAL A 187 21.09 -0.90 0.33
CA VAL A 187 21.33 -2.32 0.58
C VAL A 187 21.01 -3.22 -0.63
N ARG A 188 20.03 -2.85 -1.50
CA ARG A 188 19.66 -3.69 -2.65
C ARG A 188 20.39 -3.35 -3.95
N SER A 189 20.76 -2.09 -4.17
CA SER A 189 21.33 -1.65 -5.46
C SER A 189 22.85 -1.67 -5.46
N GLU A 190 23.52 -1.26 -4.38
CA GLU A 190 25.00 -1.22 -4.35
C GLU A 190 25.58 -2.62 -4.17
N ALA A 191 24.96 -3.44 -3.30
CA ALA A 191 25.34 -4.84 -3.12
C ALA A 191 25.21 -5.63 -4.44
N PHE A 192 24.07 -5.54 -5.14
CA PHE A 192 23.92 -6.21 -6.44
C PHE A 192 24.73 -5.56 -7.57
N ALA A 193 24.91 -4.23 -7.58
CA ALA A 193 25.72 -3.55 -8.60
C ALA A 193 27.21 -3.79 -8.45
N ALA A 194 27.71 -4.03 -7.22
CA ALA A 194 29.10 -4.42 -6.97
C ALA A 194 29.40 -5.85 -7.49
N LEU A 195 28.37 -6.67 -7.69
CA LEU A 195 28.48 -8.04 -8.17
C LEU A 195 28.32 -8.12 -9.70
N THR A 196 29.22 -8.86 -10.32
CA THR A 196 29.13 -9.31 -11.71
C THR A 196 27.89 -10.17 -11.92
N ALA A 197 27.47 -10.36 -13.17
CA ALA A 197 26.28 -11.15 -13.49
C ALA A 197 26.37 -12.62 -13.02
N SER A 198 27.57 -13.21 -12.98
CA SER A 198 27.79 -14.56 -12.48
C SER A 198 27.77 -14.62 -10.95
N GLU A 199 28.39 -13.64 -10.28
CA GLU A 199 28.35 -13.51 -8.82
C GLU A 199 26.92 -13.30 -8.31
N ARG A 200 26.10 -12.50 -9.00
CA ARG A 200 24.68 -12.31 -8.66
C ARG A 200 23.89 -13.61 -8.70
N ARG A 201 24.04 -14.40 -9.77
CA ARG A 201 23.36 -15.69 -9.93
C ARG A 201 23.72 -16.65 -8.80
N VAL A 202 25.01 -16.80 -8.50
CA VAL A 202 25.48 -17.65 -7.41
C VAL A 202 24.98 -17.16 -6.05
N ALA A 203 25.05 -15.86 -5.78
CA ALA A 203 24.64 -15.27 -4.50
C ALA A 203 23.13 -15.38 -4.25
N SER A 204 22.30 -15.22 -5.28
CA SER A 204 20.85 -15.39 -5.20
C SER A 204 20.44 -16.82 -4.88
N LEU A 205 21.01 -17.82 -5.59
CA LEU A 205 20.74 -19.22 -5.31
C LEU A 205 21.24 -19.62 -3.92
N ALA A 206 22.38 -19.07 -3.49
CA ALA A 206 22.91 -19.30 -2.16
C ALA A 206 22.02 -18.69 -1.05
N ALA A 207 21.50 -17.49 -1.26
CA ALA A 207 20.55 -16.87 -0.36
C ALA A 207 19.21 -17.63 -0.28
N GLY A 208 18.80 -18.27 -1.39
CA GLY A 208 17.63 -19.17 -1.44
C GLY A 208 17.87 -20.56 -0.83
N GLY A 209 18.99 -20.78 -0.14
CA GLY A 209 19.24 -22.02 0.63
C GLY A 209 19.94 -23.15 -0.14
N LEU A 210 20.26 -23.00 -1.44
CA LEU A 210 20.85 -24.08 -2.22
C LEU A 210 22.32 -24.35 -1.88
N THR A 211 22.68 -25.60 -1.62
CA THR A 211 24.08 -26.01 -1.39
C THR A 211 24.97 -25.74 -2.61
N ASN A 212 26.29 -25.61 -2.43
CA ASN A 212 27.22 -25.37 -3.54
C ASN A 212 27.13 -26.45 -4.64
N ARG A 213 26.80 -27.70 -4.27
CA ARG A 213 26.58 -28.80 -5.24
C ARG A 213 25.31 -28.58 -6.08
N GLN A 214 24.23 -28.12 -5.47
CA GLN A 214 22.99 -27.80 -6.17
C GLN A 214 23.18 -26.60 -7.11
N ILE A 215 23.85 -25.54 -6.64
CA ILE A 215 24.18 -24.37 -7.47
C ILE A 215 25.06 -24.76 -8.65
N ALA A 216 26.07 -25.62 -8.42
CA ALA A 216 26.96 -26.10 -9.47
C ALA A 216 26.20 -26.88 -10.55
N ALA A 217 25.26 -27.74 -10.14
CA ALA A 217 24.41 -28.47 -11.07
C ALA A 217 23.47 -27.54 -11.85
N GLU A 218 22.86 -26.57 -11.19
CA GLU A 218 21.91 -25.63 -11.80
C GLU A 218 22.58 -24.67 -12.79
N LEU A 219 23.78 -24.20 -12.47
CA LEU A 219 24.54 -23.28 -13.33
C LEU A 219 25.47 -23.99 -14.32
N VAL A 220 25.52 -25.32 -14.29
CA VAL A 220 26.41 -26.16 -15.13
C VAL A 220 27.88 -25.73 -14.99
N VAL A 221 28.34 -25.63 -13.74
CA VAL A 221 29.73 -25.26 -13.37
C VAL A 221 30.29 -26.22 -12.33
N THR A 222 31.58 -26.11 -12.02
CA THR A 222 32.18 -26.92 -10.94
C THR A 222 31.84 -26.35 -9.56
N VAL A 223 31.79 -27.21 -8.54
CA VAL A 223 31.61 -26.77 -7.13
C VAL A 223 32.70 -25.76 -6.72
N LYS A 224 33.93 -25.99 -7.17
CA LYS A 224 35.06 -25.09 -6.93
C LYS A 224 34.86 -23.68 -7.53
N ALA A 225 34.18 -23.58 -8.68
CA ALA A 225 33.82 -22.29 -9.27
C ALA A 225 32.76 -21.56 -8.42
N VAL A 226 31.78 -22.29 -7.87
CA VAL A 226 30.77 -21.73 -6.95
C VAL A 226 31.43 -21.21 -5.68
N GLU A 227 32.35 -21.97 -5.08
CA GLU A 227 33.12 -21.55 -3.90
C GLU A 227 33.92 -20.29 -4.18
N TRP A 228 34.62 -20.25 -5.31
CA TRP A 228 35.37 -19.07 -5.74
C TRP A 228 34.49 -17.82 -5.90
N HIS A 229 33.34 -17.96 -6.57
CA HIS A 229 32.37 -16.87 -6.70
C HIS A 229 31.83 -16.41 -5.34
N LEU A 230 31.51 -17.32 -4.42
CA LEU A 230 31.02 -16.97 -3.08
C LEU A 230 32.08 -16.24 -2.26
N SER A 231 33.34 -16.66 -2.30
CA SER A 231 34.44 -15.94 -1.65
C SER A 231 34.57 -14.50 -2.18
N HIS A 232 34.41 -14.30 -3.48
CA HIS A 232 34.42 -12.98 -4.08
C HIS A 232 33.21 -12.14 -3.69
N VAL A 233 32.02 -12.74 -3.66
CA VAL A 233 30.78 -12.11 -3.19
C VAL A 233 30.93 -11.66 -1.74
N TYR A 234 31.41 -12.51 -0.84
CA TYR A 234 31.60 -12.18 0.58
C TYR A 234 32.52 -10.97 0.78
N ARG A 235 33.65 -10.96 0.06
CA ARG A 235 34.59 -9.84 0.09
C ARG A 235 33.97 -8.55 -0.43
N LYS A 236 33.23 -8.61 -1.56
CA LYS A 236 32.58 -7.43 -2.16
C LYS A 236 31.42 -6.90 -1.33
N LEU A 237 30.73 -7.77 -0.60
CA LEU A 237 29.59 -7.42 0.25
C LEU A 237 29.98 -7.14 1.71
N GLY A 238 31.25 -7.31 2.09
CA GLY A 238 31.73 -7.09 3.46
C GLY A 238 31.15 -8.07 4.49
N ILE A 239 30.78 -9.28 4.06
CA ILE A 239 30.21 -10.32 4.94
C ILE A 239 31.18 -11.49 5.10
N THR A 240 31.07 -12.23 6.20
CA THR A 240 31.97 -13.35 6.50
C THR A 240 31.26 -14.71 6.54
N SER A 241 29.93 -14.74 6.40
CA SER A 241 29.16 -15.98 6.43
C SER A 241 28.03 -16.00 5.41
N ARG A 242 27.78 -17.20 4.90
CA ARG A 242 26.68 -17.52 4.00
C ARG A 242 25.31 -17.13 4.57
N THR A 243 25.13 -17.34 5.89
CA THR A 243 23.89 -17.02 6.61
C THR A 243 23.53 -15.54 6.54
N ARG A 244 24.51 -14.65 6.35
CA ARG A 244 24.25 -13.23 6.17
C ARG A 244 23.77 -12.90 4.76
N LEU A 245 23.98 -13.75 3.75
CA LEU A 245 23.55 -13.47 2.37
C LEU A 245 22.05 -13.19 2.27
N ALA A 246 21.20 -13.96 2.94
CA ALA A 246 19.75 -13.74 2.88
C ALA A 246 19.38 -12.36 3.44
N GLY A 247 19.92 -11.99 4.61
CA GLY A 247 19.72 -10.67 5.20
C GLY A 247 20.37 -9.52 4.40
N THR A 248 21.53 -9.76 3.79
CA THR A 248 22.28 -8.78 2.99
C THR A 248 21.67 -8.57 1.60
N LEU A 249 21.10 -9.61 0.98
CA LEU A 249 20.45 -9.55 -0.33
C LEU A 249 18.93 -9.33 -0.25
N GLY A 250 18.35 -9.46 0.95
CA GLY A 250 16.91 -9.31 1.19
C GLY A 250 16.06 -10.49 0.74
N ALA A 251 16.60 -11.72 0.76
CA ALA A 251 15.81 -12.93 0.54
C ALA A 251 15.01 -13.26 1.82
N PRO A 252 13.74 -13.71 1.72
CA PRO A 252 13.03 -14.24 2.88
C PRO A 252 13.81 -15.42 3.47
N ALA A 253 13.91 -15.45 4.79
CA ALA A 253 14.55 -16.53 5.55
C ALA A 253 13.82 -17.87 5.35
#